data_AF-A0A3S0XE71-F1
#
_entry.id   AF-A0A3S0XE71-F1
#
_cell.length_a   1.000
_cell.length_b   1.000
_cell.length_c   1.000
_cell.angle_alpha   90.00
_cell.angle_beta   90.00
_cell.angle_gamma   90.00
#
_symmetry.space_group_name_H-M   'P 1'
#
loop_
_entity.id
_entity.type
_entity.pdbx_description
1 polymer ?
#
loop_
_entity_poly.entity_id
_entity_poly.type
_entity_poly.pdbx_seq_one_letter_code
_entity_poly.pdbx_strand_id
1 'polypeptide(L)'
;MRRTLLAVALLASLATGSHAQTPPGKNGTECASGAPYLNAEALKKAGFELPVFKRYCYSDKAGSHVLLLGEKQDLPFPEEKLSSAIQAALYKVGADGGGLTPEWSIRDFPVKDEAGVNFRSKLIELTDIDGDGLVDPILVYRFFEPDGADRIVNDDFVGRIKIVTFHQGRKATIHAITGNLDSDRRTTANASYFALLKPVRQHLVKKMAAMYSAGQFGFDNSYGFVPRKDVARR
;
A
#
# COMPACT_ATOMS: atom_id res chain seq x y z
N MET A 1 35.19 -25.05 64.78
CA MET A 1 33.89 -24.63 64.23
C MET A 1 34.11 -23.45 63.29
N ARG A 2 33.51 -23.50 62.07
CA ARG A 2 33.37 -22.42 61.05
C ARG A 2 34.69 -21.97 60.38
N ARG A 3 35.06 -22.36 59.14
CA ARG A 3 34.49 -22.07 57.80
C ARG A 3 34.07 -20.58 57.70
N THR A 4 34.44 -19.75 56.71
CA THR A 4 34.26 -19.96 55.27
C THR A 4 34.87 -18.80 54.45
N LEU A 5 35.60 -19.16 53.37
CA LEU A 5 35.74 -18.62 52.01
C LEU A 5 35.85 -17.10 51.69
N LEU A 6 36.95 -16.78 50.98
CA LEU A 6 37.06 -15.72 49.96
C LEU A 6 36.03 -15.94 48.84
N ALA A 7 35.45 -14.85 48.33
CA ALA A 7 34.81 -14.82 47.02
C ALA A 7 35.27 -13.57 46.25
N VAL A 8 36.09 -13.80 45.22
CA VAL A 8 36.39 -12.83 44.16
C VAL A 8 35.23 -12.91 43.16
N ALA A 9 34.53 -11.80 42.95
CA ALA A 9 33.49 -11.70 41.92
C ALA A 9 34.10 -11.12 40.64
N LEU A 10 34.29 -11.96 39.62
CA LEU A 10 34.44 -11.52 38.23
C LEU A 10 33.04 -11.16 37.69
N LEU A 11 32.83 -9.89 37.31
CA LEU A 11 31.71 -9.53 36.44
C LEU A 11 32.13 -9.73 34.99
N ALA A 12 31.57 -10.75 34.35
CA ALA A 12 31.59 -10.92 32.90
C ALA A 12 30.44 -10.11 32.28
N SER A 13 30.78 -9.06 31.56
CA SER A 13 29.82 -8.26 30.78
C SER A 13 29.46 -9.00 29.49
N LEU A 14 28.37 -9.75 29.50
CA LEU A 14 27.73 -10.25 28.28
C LEU A 14 26.91 -9.10 27.66
N ALA A 15 27.46 -8.48 26.62
CA ALA A 15 26.69 -7.60 25.75
C ALA A 15 25.75 -8.46 24.89
N THR A 16 24.54 -8.68 25.36
CA THR A 16 23.45 -9.21 24.52
C THR A 16 23.06 -8.12 23.53
N GLY A 17 23.27 -8.38 22.24
CA GLY A 17 22.82 -7.53 21.15
C GLY A 17 21.33 -7.22 21.31
N SER A 18 21.00 -5.95 21.48
CA SER A 18 19.62 -5.48 21.41
C SER A 18 19.16 -5.58 19.96
N HIS A 19 18.45 -6.65 19.62
CA HIS A 19 17.50 -6.59 18.52
C HIS A 19 16.40 -5.62 18.93
N ALA A 20 16.50 -4.38 18.47
CA ALA A 20 15.42 -3.40 18.57
C ALA A 20 14.20 -4.00 17.84
N GLN A 21 13.21 -4.44 18.61
CA GLN A 21 11.92 -4.82 18.08
C GLN A 21 11.18 -3.54 17.71
N THR A 22 10.99 -3.32 16.40
CA THR A 22 10.18 -2.24 15.86
C THR A 22 8.73 -2.41 16.36
N PRO A 23 8.07 -1.35 16.86
CA PRO A 23 6.69 -1.44 17.29
C PRO A 23 5.78 -1.88 16.13
N PRO A 24 4.72 -2.67 16.39
CA PRO A 24 3.77 -3.08 15.36
C PRO A 24 2.90 -1.86 14.97
N GLY A 25 3.20 -1.29 13.81
CA GLY A 25 2.46 -0.16 13.25
C GLY A 25 3.37 0.74 12.42
N LYS A 26 3.26 0.61 11.09
CA LYS A 26 4.11 1.18 10.01
C LYS A 26 5.40 0.38 9.77
N ASN A 27 5.27 -0.82 9.21
CA ASN A 27 6.45 -1.60 8.81
C ASN A 27 7.12 -1.10 7.52
N GLY A 28 6.62 -0.03 6.89
CA GLY A 28 7.28 0.61 5.76
C GLY A 28 7.76 2.01 6.09
N THR A 29 9.07 2.25 5.95
CA THR A 29 9.64 3.60 5.90
C THR A 29 9.96 3.95 4.46
N GLU A 30 10.04 5.25 4.16
CA GLU A 30 10.66 5.67 2.90
C GLU A 30 12.05 5.04 2.82
N CYS A 31 12.41 4.49 1.66
CA CYS A 31 13.72 3.87 1.47
C CYS A 31 14.85 4.88 1.72
N ALA A 32 15.98 4.40 2.24
CA ALA A 32 17.16 5.24 2.44
C ALA A 32 17.61 5.88 1.12
N SER A 33 18.04 7.13 1.17
CA SER A 33 18.58 7.85 0.01
C SER A 33 19.84 7.15 -0.51
N GLY A 34 19.90 6.88 -1.81
CA GLY A 34 21.12 6.36 -2.46
C GLY A 34 21.26 4.84 -2.51
N ALA A 35 20.20 4.06 -2.22
CA ALA A 35 20.25 2.60 -2.39
C ALA A 35 20.57 2.24 -3.87
N PRO A 36 21.63 1.46 -4.14
CA PRO A 36 22.15 1.27 -5.50
C PRO A 36 21.16 0.54 -6.41
N TYR A 37 20.31 -0.35 -5.86
CA TYR A 37 19.27 -1.07 -6.59
C TYR A 37 18.05 -0.20 -6.99
N LEU A 38 18.00 1.06 -6.56
CA LEU A 38 16.90 2.00 -6.85
C LEU A 38 17.25 3.04 -7.93
N ASN A 39 18.39 2.86 -8.62
CA ASN A 39 18.75 3.70 -9.76
C ASN A 39 17.90 3.36 -11.01
N ALA A 40 17.75 4.32 -11.93
CA ALA A 40 16.87 4.17 -13.09
C ALA A 40 17.20 2.96 -13.98
N GLU A 41 18.48 2.62 -14.14
CA GLU A 41 18.90 1.46 -14.94
C GLU A 41 18.51 0.14 -14.27
N ALA A 42 18.76 0.02 -12.96
CA ALA A 42 18.37 -1.16 -12.18
C ALA A 42 16.85 -1.37 -12.20
N LEU A 43 16.09 -0.29 -12.04
CA LEU A 43 14.63 -0.32 -12.07
C LEU A 43 14.09 -0.72 -13.45
N LYS A 44 14.66 -0.17 -14.53
CA LYS A 44 14.29 -0.55 -15.90
C LYS A 44 14.58 -2.02 -16.18
N LYS A 45 15.75 -2.53 -15.75
CA LYS A 45 16.09 -3.96 -15.84
C LYS A 45 15.11 -4.85 -15.05
N ALA A 46 14.59 -4.34 -13.93
CA ALA A 46 13.57 -4.99 -13.11
C ALA A 46 12.13 -4.81 -13.63
N GLY A 47 11.93 -4.22 -14.82
CA GLY A 47 10.61 -4.04 -15.44
C GLY A 47 9.77 -2.91 -14.83
N PHE A 48 10.38 -1.97 -14.11
CA PHE A 48 9.71 -0.75 -13.68
C PHE A 48 9.88 0.35 -14.74
N GLU A 49 8.77 0.85 -15.29
CA GLU A 49 8.79 1.71 -16.48
C GLU A 49 8.41 3.16 -16.20
N LEU A 50 7.55 3.39 -15.20
CA LEU A 50 7.07 4.73 -14.90
C LEU A 50 8.07 5.52 -14.04
N PRO A 51 8.03 6.87 -14.08
CA PRO A 51 8.73 7.71 -13.13
C PRO A 51 8.34 7.33 -11.70
N VAL A 52 9.33 6.96 -10.88
CA VAL A 52 9.08 6.60 -9.47
C VAL A 52 8.79 7.85 -8.66
N PHE A 53 7.57 7.92 -8.15
CA PHE A 53 7.09 8.98 -7.25
C PHE A 53 7.43 8.67 -5.78
N LYS A 54 7.28 7.42 -5.34
CA LYS A 54 7.46 7.00 -3.92
C LYS A 54 8.11 5.62 -3.80
N ARG A 55 8.89 5.42 -2.72
CA ARG A 55 9.61 4.17 -2.46
C ARG A 55 9.47 3.77 -1.00
N TYR A 56 8.97 2.58 -0.73
CA TYR A 56 8.87 2.06 0.63
C TYR A 56 9.73 0.81 0.77
N CYS A 57 10.56 0.77 1.80
CA CYS A 57 11.39 -0.38 2.13
C CYS A 57 10.89 -0.98 3.44
N TYR A 58 10.82 -2.31 3.49
CA TYR A 58 10.42 -3.05 4.68
C TYR A 58 11.13 -4.40 4.74
N SER A 59 11.13 -4.99 5.92
CA SER A 59 11.55 -6.38 6.10
C SER A 59 10.45 -7.15 6.82
N ASP A 60 10.27 -8.40 6.42
CA ASP A 60 9.36 -9.35 7.04
C ASP A 60 10.03 -10.72 7.14
N LYS A 61 9.27 -11.75 7.52
CA LYS A 61 9.79 -13.12 7.64
C LYS A 61 10.35 -13.68 6.32
N ALA A 62 9.92 -13.17 5.17
CA ALA A 62 10.41 -13.60 3.86
C ALA A 62 11.69 -12.86 3.43
N GLY A 63 12.05 -11.75 4.08
CA GLY A 63 13.30 -11.02 3.83
C GLY A 63 13.08 -9.52 3.70
N SER A 64 13.98 -8.86 2.97
CA SER A 64 13.90 -7.42 2.69
C SER A 64 13.23 -7.16 1.35
N HIS A 65 12.40 -6.13 1.32
CA HIS A 65 11.52 -5.81 0.20
C HIS A 65 11.52 -4.32 -0.10
N VAL A 66 11.22 -3.99 -1.35
CA VAL A 66 10.94 -2.62 -1.79
C VAL A 66 9.66 -2.56 -2.61
N LEU A 67 8.72 -1.72 -2.16
CA LEU A 67 7.54 -1.31 -2.90
C LEU A 67 7.84 0.00 -3.62
N LEU A 68 7.72 -0.02 -4.94
CA LEU A 68 7.86 1.16 -5.80
C LEU A 68 6.50 1.62 -6.28
N LEU A 69 6.26 2.93 -6.23
CA LEU A 69 5.09 3.57 -6.80
C LEU A 69 5.51 4.55 -7.87
N GLY A 70 4.90 4.41 -9.04
CA GLY A 70 5.19 5.18 -10.23
C GLY A 70 3.94 5.85 -10.75
N GLU A 71 4.08 7.14 -11.07
CA GLU A 71 3.05 7.99 -11.60
C GLU A 71 3.62 8.64 -12.85
N LYS A 72 2.89 8.56 -13.98
CA LYS A 72 3.38 9.15 -15.22
C LYS A 72 3.40 10.68 -15.17
N GLN A 73 2.48 11.28 -14.39
CA GLN A 73 2.31 12.72 -14.22
C GLN A 73 2.44 13.47 -15.56
N ASP A 74 1.57 13.16 -16.52
CA ASP A 74 1.63 13.67 -17.89
C ASP A 74 0.36 14.40 -18.32
N LEU A 75 -0.64 14.50 -17.44
CA LEU A 75 -1.89 15.20 -17.68
C LEU A 75 -1.90 16.48 -16.83
N PRO A 76 -1.59 17.65 -17.43
CA PRO A 76 -1.51 18.90 -16.68
C PRO A 76 -2.91 19.45 -16.41
N PHE A 77 -3.25 19.64 -15.14
CA PHE A 77 -4.33 20.51 -14.70
C PHE A 77 -3.73 21.67 -13.89
N PRO A 78 -4.42 22.83 -13.80
CA PRO A 78 -3.90 24.01 -13.11
C PRO A 78 -3.49 23.76 -11.65
N GLU A 79 -4.20 22.86 -10.96
CA GLU A 79 -4.02 22.61 -9.51
C GLU A 79 -3.18 21.35 -9.22
N GLU A 80 -3.18 20.36 -10.12
CA GLU A 80 -2.47 19.09 -9.92
C GLU A 80 -2.04 18.50 -11.27
N LYS A 81 -0.91 17.78 -11.27
CA LYS A 81 -0.50 16.96 -12.42
C LYS A 81 -1.00 15.54 -12.22
N LEU A 82 -2.01 15.14 -12.99
CA LEU A 82 -2.54 13.79 -12.97
C LEU A 82 -1.74 12.87 -13.89
N SER A 83 -1.90 11.57 -13.71
CA SER A 83 -1.26 10.56 -14.54
C SER A 83 -2.25 9.88 -15.47
N SER A 84 -1.86 9.65 -16.73
CA SER A 84 -2.58 8.74 -17.62
C SER A 84 -2.29 7.26 -17.32
N ALA A 85 -1.29 6.98 -16.49
CA ALA A 85 -0.97 5.64 -16.02
C ALA A 85 -0.29 5.67 -14.65
N ILE A 86 -0.59 4.67 -13.83
CA ILE A 86 0.15 4.36 -12.60
C ILE A 86 0.73 2.96 -12.65
N GLN A 87 1.80 2.73 -11.89
CA GLN A 87 2.45 1.44 -11.71
C GLN A 87 2.81 1.29 -10.23
N ALA A 88 2.52 0.15 -9.63
CA ALA A 88 3.15 -0.24 -8.38
C ALA A 88 3.75 -1.63 -8.53
N ALA A 89 4.91 -1.85 -7.94
CA ALA A 89 5.57 -3.15 -7.99
C ALA A 89 6.32 -3.41 -6.69
N LEU A 90 6.25 -4.66 -6.25
CA LEU A 90 7.00 -5.17 -5.12
C LEU A 90 8.16 -6.01 -5.62
N TYR A 91 9.33 -5.76 -5.03
CA TYR A 91 10.54 -6.50 -5.30
C TYR A 91 11.14 -7.01 -4.00
N LYS A 92 11.63 -8.24 -4.06
CA LYS A 92 12.54 -8.76 -3.04
C LYS A 92 13.95 -8.25 -3.31
N VAL A 93 14.61 -7.76 -2.27
CA VAL A 93 16.00 -7.31 -2.32
C VAL A 93 16.92 -8.52 -2.14
N GLY A 94 17.89 -8.68 -3.04
CA GLY A 94 18.90 -9.73 -2.97
C GLY A 94 19.72 -9.66 -1.67
N ALA A 95 20.20 -10.81 -1.19
CA ALA A 95 20.98 -10.89 0.05
C ALA A 95 22.30 -10.09 0.01
N ASP A 96 22.83 -9.86 -1.19
CA ASP A 96 23.99 -9.01 -1.47
C ASP A 96 23.64 -7.51 -1.54
N GLY A 97 22.36 -7.15 -1.41
CA GLY A 97 21.86 -5.78 -1.53
C GLY A 97 21.95 -5.20 -2.94
N GLY A 98 22.26 -6.00 -3.97
CA GLY A 98 22.49 -5.52 -5.33
C GLY A 98 21.32 -5.78 -6.29
N GLY A 99 20.62 -6.90 -6.11
CA GLY A 99 19.56 -7.34 -7.03
C GLY A 99 18.14 -7.04 -6.58
N LEU A 100 17.23 -6.84 -7.55
CA LEU A 100 15.78 -6.84 -7.34
C LEU A 100 15.14 -8.03 -8.04
N THR A 101 14.40 -8.85 -7.30
CA THR A 101 13.58 -9.93 -7.85
C THR A 101 12.11 -9.50 -7.82
N PRO A 102 11.39 -9.42 -8.95
CA PRO A 102 9.99 -9.01 -8.97
C PRO A 102 9.10 -10.05 -8.29
N GLU A 103 8.20 -9.60 -7.42
CA GLU A 103 7.19 -10.46 -6.78
C GLU A 103 5.82 -10.25 -7.41
N TRP A 104 5.37 -8.99 -7.50
CA TRP A 104 4.15 -8.63 -8.20
C TRP A 104 4.22 -7.21 -8.74
N SER A 105 3.39 -6.92 -9.73
CA SER A 105 3.16 -5.57 -10.21
C SER A 105 1.69 -5.34 -10.53
N ILE A 106 1.29 -4.08 -10.43
CA ILE A 106 0.03 -3.57 -10.98
C ILE A 106 0.34 -2.41 -11.91
N ARG A 107 -0.49 -2.30 -12.94
CA ARG A 107 -0.56 -1.14 -13.81
C ARG A 107 -2.03 -0.81 -14.02
N ASP A 108 -2.37 0.46 -13.95
CA ASP A 108 -3.76 0.92 -14.08
C ASP A 108 -3.83 2.23 -14.85
N PHE A 109 -5.01 2.47 -15.43
CA PHE A 109 -5.26 3.57 -16.35
C PHE A 109 -6.64 4.15 -16.08
N PRO A 110 -6.84 5.47 -16.27
CA PRO A 110 -8.17 6.04 -16.23
C PRO A 110 -9.03 5.40 -17.32
N VAL A 111 -10.30 5.17 -17.02
CA VAL A 111 -11.27 4.75 -18.05
C VAL A 111 -11.69 5.94 -18.89
N LYS A 112 -12.43 5.67 -19.97
CA LYS A 112 -13.03 6.71 -20.81
C LYS A 112 -13.80 7.68 -19.89
N ASP A 113 -13.56 8.97 -20.09
CA ASP A 113 -14.17 10.10 -19.38
C ASP A 113 -13.57 10.44 -17.99
N GLU A 114 -12.57 9.71 -17.49
CA GLU A 114 -11.81 10.11 -16.30
C GLU A 114 -10.64 11.05 -16.66
N ALA A 115 -10.40 12.06 -15.83
CA ALA A 115 -9.35 13.07 -16.01
C ALA A 115 -7.93 12.53 -15.78
N GLY A 116 -7.79 11.45 -14.98
CA GLY A 116 -6.50 10.85 -14.67
C GLY A 116 -6.55 10.04 -13.38
N VAL A 117 -5.38 9.55 -12.95
CA VAL A 117 -5.24 8.70 -11.77
C VAL A 117 -3.95 9.03 -11.02
N ASN A 118 -3.97 9.05 -9.69
CA ASN A 118 -2.78 9.17 -8.84
C ASN A 118 -2.94 8.30 -7.56
N PHE A 119 -1.82 7.91 -6.96
CA PHE A 119 -1.78 7.21 -5.68
C PHE A 119 -2.12 8.15 -4.52
N ARG A 120 -2.84 7.61 -3.54
CA ARG A 120 -3.04 8.26 -2.24
C ARG A 120 -1.98 7.73 -1.28
N SER A 121 -0.73 8.13 -1.50
CA SER A 121 0.45 7.55 -0.83
C SER A 121 0.39 7.61 0.69
N LYS A 122 -0.24 8.64 1.28
CA LYS A 122 -0.48 8.76 2.73
C LYS A 122 -1.42 7.70 3.31
N LEU A 123 -2.18 7.01 2.45
CA LEU A 123 -3.14 5.98 2.82
C LEU A 123 -2.63 4.57 2.54
N ILE A 124 -1.38 4.44 2.08
CA ILE A 124 -0.75 3.14 1.87
C ILE A 124 -0.34 2.56 3.22
N GLU A 125 -0.55 1.25 3.38
CA GLU A 125 -0.16 0.52 4.57
C GLU A 125 0.73 -0.65 4.19
N LEU A 126 1.78 -0.84 4.99
CA LEU A 126 2.69 -1.98 4.95
C LEU A 126 2.72 -2.54 6.37
N THR A 127 1.85 -3.50 6.65
CA THR A 127 1.69 -4.10 7.98
C THR A 127 1.34 -5.57 7.82
N ASP A 128 1.80 -6.42 8.74
CA ASP A 128 1.34 -7.80 8.89
C ASP A 128 -0.04 -7.77 9.59
N ILE A 129 -1.11 -8.07 8.85
CA ILE A 129 -2.47 -7.84 9.33
C ILE A 129 -2.98 -9.00 10.17
N ASP A 130 -2.55 -10.23 9.88
CA ASP A 130 -3.02 -11.44 10.55
C ASP A 130 -1.99 -12.09 11.49
N GLY A 131 -0.78 -11.53 11.56
CA GLY A 131 0.28 -11.94 12.48
C GLY A 131 1.09 -13.13 11.99
N ASP A 132 1.08 -13.46 10.69
CA ASP A 132 1.82 -14.60 10.13
C ASP A 132 3.32 -14.30 9.91
N GLY A 133 3.73 -13.06 10.14
CA GLY A 133 5.08 -12.54 9.97
C GLY A 133 5.37 -12.04 8.55
N LEU A 134 4.40 -12.04 7.63
CA LEU A 134 4.49 -11.48 6.29
C LEU A 134 3.73 -10.16 6.24
N VAL A 135 4.28 -9.16 5.55
CA VAL A 135 3.58 -7.90 5.37
C VAL A 135 2.50 -8.03 4.30
N ASP A 136 1.33 -7.45 4.54
CA ASP A 136 0.23 -7.31 3.59
C ASP A 136 0.17 -5.87 3.06
N PRO A 137 0.71 -5.58 1.86
CA PRO A 137 0.64 -4.25 1.29
C PRO A 137 -0.79 -3.86 0.93
N ILE A 138 -1.26 -2.71 1.41
CA ILE A 138 -2.52 -2.09 0.99
C ILE A 138 -2.20 -0.81 0.21
N LEU A 139 -2.54 -0.82 -1.08
CA LEU A 139 -2.44 0.31 -1.98
C LEU A 139 -3.79 1.01 -2.12
N VAL A 140 -3.78 2.34 -2.15
CA VAL A 140 -4.96 3.18 -2.39
C VAL A 140 -4.63 4.18 -3.49
N TYR A 141 -5.49 4.25 -4.50
CA TYR A 141 -5.37 5.24 -5.57
C TYR A 141 -6.74 5.69 -6.07
N ARG A 142 -6.80 6.93 -6.55
CA ARG A 142 -8.01 7.62 -6.98
C ARG A 142 -7.94 7.93 -8.46
N PHE A 143 -9.07 7.74 -9.12
CA PHE A 143 -9.36 8.23 -10.45
C PHE A 143 -10.23 9.48 -10.33
N PHE A 144 -9.83 10.53 -11.04
CA PHE A 144 -10.44 11.85 -10.94
C PHE A 144 -11.44 12.05 -12.05
N GLU A 145 -12.55 12.72 -11.73
CA GLU A 145 -13.54 13.17 -12.70
C GLU A 145 -13.13 14.55 -13.26
N PRO A 146 -13.34 14.82 -14.54
CA PRO A 146 -13.15 16.15 -15.12
C PRO A 146 -14.25 17.12 -14.67
N ASP A 147 -13.91 18.41 -14.55
CA ASP A 147 -14.86 19.52 -14.39
C ASP A 147 -14.71 20.51 -15.56
N GLY A 148 -15.15 20.05 -16.74
CA GLY A 148 -14.87 20.73 -18.00
C GLY A 148 -13.54 20.29 -18.62
N ALA A 149 -12.95 21.13 -19.47
CA ALA A 149 -11.79 20.74 -20.29
C ALA A 149 -10.45 20.84 -19.53
N ASP A 150 -10.36 21.70 -18.53
CA ASP A 150 -9.11 22.13 -17.90
C ASP A 150 -9.16 22.10 -16.37
N ARG A 151 -10.17 21.47 -15.78
CA ARG A 151 -10.31 21.32 -14.32
C ARG A 151 -10.66 19.89 -13.95
N ILE A 152 -10.44 19.58 -12.68
CA ILE A 152 -10.79 18.30 -12.06
C ILE A 152 -11.71 18.54 -10.89
N VAL A 153 -12.56 17.57 -10.59
CA VAL A 153 -13.37 17.62 -9.38
C VAL A 153 -12.49 17.26 -8.17
N ASN A 154 -12.05 18.28 -7.44
CA ASN A 154 -11.23 18.12 -6.24
C ASN A 154 -12.01 17.77 -4.97
N ASP A 155 -13.32 17.52 -5.09
CA ASP A 155 -14.10 16.89 -4.02
C ASP A 155 -13.72 15.41 -3.88
N ASP A 156 -13.21 15.05 -2.71
CA ASP A 156 -12.82 13.69 -2.34
C ASP A 156 -14.03 12.73 -2.24
N PHE A 157 -15.25 13.26 -2.26
CA PHE A 157 -16.48 12.48 -2.40
C PHE A 157 -16.90 12.28 -3.86
N VAL A 158 -16.07 12.66 -4.84
CA VAL A 158 -16.34 12.46 -6.27
C VAL A 158 -15.28 11.59 -6.95
N GLY A 159 -15.75 10.69 -7.81
CA GLY A 159 -14.92 9.83 -8.65
C GLY A 159 -14.80 8.40 -8.11
N ARG A 160 -13.70 7.75 -8.48
CA ARG A 160 -13.52 6.32 -8.24
C ARG A 160 -12.23 6.05 -7.49
N ILE A 161 -12.30 5.12 -6.55
CA ILE A 161 -11.15 4.67 -5.76
C ILE A 161 -10.98 3.19 -6.00
N LYS A 162 -9.73 2.75 -5.99
CA LYS A 162 -9.39 1.34 -5.94
C LYS A 162 -8.47 1.10 -4.75
N ILE A 163 -8.82 0.10 -3.96
CA ILE A 163 -8.00 -0.40 -2.86
C ILE A 163 -7.52 -1.79 -3.28
N VAL A 164 -6.22 -1.99 -3.31
CA VAL A 164 -5.60 -3.25 -3.70
C VAL A 164 -4.79 -3.76 -2.52
N THR A 165 -5.02 -5.00 -2.11
CA THR A 165 -4.17 -5.67 -1.12
C THR A 165 -3.55 -6.91 -1.73
N PHE A 166 -2.33 -7.23 -1.30
CA PHE A 166 -1.71 -8.52 -1.58
C PHE A 166 -1.55 -9.25 -0.26
N HIS A 167 -2.13 -10.44 -0.16
CA HIS A 167 -2.04 -11.30 1.01
C HIS A 167 -1.51 -12.66 0.57
N GLN A 168 -0.35 -13.07 1.09
CA GLN A 168 0.35 -14.30 0.68
C GLN A 168 0.48 -14.42 -0.86
N GLY A 169 0.85 -13.31 -1.52
CA GLY A 169 0.99 -13.22 -2.97
C GLY A 169 -0.33 -13.15 -3.76
N ARG A 170 -1.49 -13.28 -3.12
CA ARG A 170 -2.80 -13.21 -3.78
C ARG A 170 -3.33 -11.79 -3.79
N LYS A 171 -3.60 -11.25 -4.98
CA LYS A 171 -4.21 -9.93 -5.16
C LYS A 171 -5.71 -9.95 -4.86
N ALA A 172 -6.15 -9.10 -3.95
CA ALA A 172 -7.55 -8.76 -3.72
C ALA A 172 -7.79 -7.27 -4.03
N THR A 173 -8.98 -6.95 -4.52
CA THR A 173 -9.30 -5.61 -5.00
C THR A 173 -10.70 -5.20 -4.59
N ILE A 174 -10.81 -3.98 -4.08
CA ILE A 174 -12.05 -3.28 -3.78
C ILE A 174 -12.16 -2.09 -4.74
N HIS A 175 -13.31 -1.94 -5.38
CA HIS A 175 -13.68 -0.80 -6.20
C HIS A 175 -14.71 0.04 -5.44
N ALA A 176 -14.51 1.35 -5.37
CA ALA A 176 -15.50 2.26 -4.82
C ALA A 176 -15.79 3.38 -5.83
N ILE A 177 -17.06 3.63 -6.10
CA ILE A 177 -17.54 4.92 -6.59
C ILE A 177 -17.94 5.70 -5.34
N THR A 178 -17.39 6.90 -5.19
CA THR A 178 -17.72 7.80 -4.10
C THR A 178 -18.83 8.75 -4.48
N GLY A 179 -19.55 9.24 -3.48
CA GLY A 179 -20.59 10.24 -3.69
C GLY A 179 -20.96 10.98 -2.43
N ASN A 180 -21.55 12.15 -2.60
CA ASN A 180 -22.10 12.93 -1.48
C ASN A 180 -23.41 12.31 -0.96
N LEU A 181 -24.23 11.73 -1.85
CA LEU A 181 -25.48 11.04 -1.48
C LEU A 181 -25.28 9.53 -1.42
N ASP A 182 -26.05 8.85 -0.58
CA ASP A 182 -25.96 7.39 -0.42
C ASP A 182 -26.28 6.64 -1.74
N SER A 183 -27.17 7.19 -2.58
CA SER A 183 -27.52 6.63 -3.90
C SER A 183 -26.38 6.63 -4.92
N ASP A 184 -25.38 7.50 -4.71
CA ASP A 184 -24.29 7.70 -5.65
C ASP A 184 -23.12 6.75 -5.36
N ARG A 185 -23.10 6.20 -4.14
CA ARG A 185 -22.01 5.39 -3.62
C ARG A 185 -22.18 3.94 -4.02
N ARG A 186 -21.08 3.30 -4.39
CA ARG A 186 -21.06 1.87 -4.64
C ARG A 186 -19.72 1.29 -4.30
N THR A 187 -19.68 0.32 -3.40
CA THR A 187 -18.45 -0.40 -3.06
C THR A 187 -18.58 -1.90 -3.37
N THR A 188 -17.73 -2.39 -4.28
CA THR A 188 -17.67 -3.80 -4.70
C THR A 188 -16.27 -4.37 -4.54
N ALA A 189 -16.14 -5.69 -4.50
CA ALA A 189 -14.86 -6.36 -4.44
C ALA A 189 -14.83 -7.64 -5.30
N ASN A 190 -13.62 -8.03 -5.70
CA ASN A 190 -13.40 -9.26 -6.48
C ASN A 190 -13.51 -10.53 -5.61
N ALA A 191 -13.56 -11.70 -6.26
CA ALA A 191 -13.65 -12.99 -5.55
C ALA A 191 -12.49 -13.21 -4.56
N SER A 192 -11.28 -12.76 -4.89
CA SER A 192 -10.11 -12.89 -4.01
C SER A 192 -10.29 -12.17 -2.68
N TYR A 193 -10.96 -11.00 -2.64
CA TYR A 193 -11.30 -10.32 -1.38
C TYR A 193 -12.14 -11.22 -0.47
N PHE A 194 -13.17 -11.88 -1.02
CA PHE A 194 -14.03 -12.76 -0.23
C PHE A 194 -13.32 -14.05 0.21
N ALA A 195 -12.20 -14.41 -0.43
CA ALA A 195 -11.35 -15.52 -0.04
C ALA A 195 -10.29 -15.15 1.02
N LEU A 196 -10.07 -13.87 1.31
CA LEU A 196 -9.13 -13.43 2.35
C LEU A 196 -9.55 -13.93 3.72
N LEU A 197 -8.59 -14.09 4.63
CA LEU A 197 -8.87 -14.41 6.03
C LEU A 197 -9.73 -13.31 6.68
N LYS A 198 -10.53 -13.71 7.68
CA LYS A 198 -11.45 -12.79 8.37
C LYS A 198 -10.75 -11.56 8.95
N PRO A 199 -9.57 -11.66 9.61
CA PRO A 199 -8.85 -10.50 10.13
C PRO A 199 -8.50 -9.49 9.03
N VAL A 200 -7.98 -9.97 7.90
CA VAL A 200 -7.61 -9.13 6.75
C VAL A 200 -8.82 -8.39 6.16
N ARG A 201 -9.95 -9.08 5.98
CA ARG A 201 -11.19 -8.42 5.51
C ARG A 201 -11.68 -7.37 6.52
N GLN A 202 -11.65 -7.68 7.81
CA GLN A 202 -12.06 -6.75 8.86
C GLN A 202 -11.15 -5.52 8.91
N HIS A 203 -9.85 -5.68 8.68
CA HIS A 203 -8.91 -4.57 8.58
C HIS A 203 -9.25 -3.65 7.41
N LEU A 204 -9.50 -4.19 6.22
CA LEU A 204 -9.90 -3.41 5.04
C LEU A 204 -11.21 -2.64 5.26
N VAL A 205 -12.19 -3.26 5.91
CA VAL A 205 -13.46 -2.61 6.29
C VAL A 205 -13.22 -1.46 7.26
N LYS A 206 -12.42 -1.68 8.32
CA LYS A 206 -12.04 -0.62 9.28
C LYS A 206 -11.29 0.52 8.59
N LYS A 207 -10.40 0.21 7.64
CA LYS A 207 -9.67 1.20 6.87
C LYS A 207 -10.60 2.09 6.04
N MET A 208 -11.59 1.50 5.35
CA MET A 208 -12.61 2.28 4.63
C MET A 208 -13.45 3.15 5.57
N ALA A 209 -13.87 2.60 6.72
CA ALA A 209 -14.59 3.37 7.73
C ALA A 209 -13.76 4.56 8.25
N ALA A 210 -12.46 4.35 8.51
CA ALA A 210 -11.56 5.42 8.97
C ALA A 210 -11.36 6.50 7.90
N MET A 211 -11.19 6.13 6.63
CA MET A 211 -11.10 7.09 5.52
C MET A 211 -12.40 7.90 5.37
N TYR A 212 -13.56 7.25 5.52
CA TYR A 212 -14.85 7.93 5.51
C TYR A 212 -15.00 8.92 6.67
N SER A 213 -14.73 8.48 7.91
CA SER A 213 -14.81 9.33 9.10
C SER A 213 -13.84 10.51 9.08
N ALA A 214 -12.71 10.36 8.38
CA ALA A 214 -11.73 11.44 8.18
C ALA A 214 -12.13 12.42 7.06
N GLY A 215 -13.29 12.24 6.40
CA GLY A 215 -13.73 13.08 5.29
C GLY A 215 -12.89 12.89 4.03
N GLN A 216 -12.18 11.76 3.90
CA GLN A 216 -11.27 11.53 2.77
C GLN A 216 -11.97 10.92 1.57
N PHE A 217 -13.05 10.16 1.75
CA PHE A 217 -13.81 9.52 0.65
C PHE A 217 -15.22 9.10 1.08
N GLY A 218 -16.20 9.29 0.20
CA GLY A 218 -17.59 8.87 0.41
C GLY A 218 -17.86 7.40 0.06
N PHE A 219 -17.43 6.44 0.87
CA PHE A 219 -17.72 5.01 0.65
C PHE A 219 -19.18 4.62 0.93
N ASP A 220 -19.67 3.59 0.23
CA ASP A 220 -20.96 2.96 0.54
C ASP A 220 -20.89 2.30 1.93
N ASN A 221 -21.67 2.84 2.86
CA ASN A 221 -21.71 2.44 4.26
C ASN A 221 -22.99 1.66 4.61
N SER A 222 -23.87 1.38 3.64
CA SER A 222 -25.17 0.72 3.82
C SER A 222 -25.06 -0.66 4.49
N TYR A 223 -23.90 -1.31 4.34
CA TYR A 223 -23.59 -2.62 4.90
C TYR A 223 -22.36 -2.57 5.83
N GLY A 224 -22.19 -1.45 6.55
CA GLY A 224 -21.05 -1.25 7.46
C GLY A 224 -19.71 -1.29 6.73
N PHE A 225 -19.64 -0.66 5.55
CA PHE A 225 -18.47 -0.62 4.66
C PHE A 225 -18.02 -1.99 4.10
N VAL A 226 -18.78 -3.06 4.33
CA VAL A 226 -18.47 -4.36 3.71
C VAL A 226 -18.77 -4.27 2.21
N PRO A 227 -17.78 -4.48 1.32
CA PRO A 227 -18.00 -4.38 -0.11
C PRO A 227 -18.87 -5.54 -0.60
N ARG A 228 -19.73 -5.26 -1.58
CA ARG A 228 -20.55 -6.29 -2.22
C ARG A 228 -19.75 -7.07 -3.24
N LYS A 229 -20.20 -8.28 -3.59
CA LYS A 229 -19.59 -9.01 -4.71
C LYS A 229 -19.74 -8.18 -5.97
N ASP A 230 -18.64 -8.05 -6.71
CA ASP A 230 -18.70 -7.47 -8.05
C ASP A 230 -19.57 -8.39 -8.92
N VAL A 231 -20.81 -7.97 -9.16
CA VAL A 231 -21.69 -8.67 -10.09
C VAL A 231 -21.30 -8.16 -11.45
N ALA A 232 -20.52 -8.95 -12.19
CA ALA A 232 -20.20 -8.64 -13.57
C ALA A 232 -21.49 -8.24 -14.28
N ARG A 233 -21.54 -7.01 -14.80
CA ARG A 233 -22.63 -6.62 -15.70
C ARG A 233 -22.62 -7.61 -16.86
N ARG A 234 -23.66 -8.45 -16.91
CA ARG A 234 -23.97 -9.25 -18.10
C ARG A 234 -24.37 -8.33 -19.24
#